data_AF-A0AAV5R3D1-F1
#
_entry.id   AF-A0AAV5R3D1-F1
#
_cell.length_a   1.000
_cell.length_b   1.000
_cell.length_c   1.000
_cell.angle_alpha   90.00
_cell.angle_beta   90.00
_cell.angle_gamma   90.00
#
_symmetry.space_group_name_H-M   'P 1'
#
loop_
_entity.id
_entity.type
_entity.pdbx_description
1 polymer ?
#
loop_
_entity_poly.entity_id
_entity_poly.type
_entity_poly.pdbx_seq_one_letter_code
_entity_poly.pdbx_strand_id
1 'polypeptide(L)'
;MEAAYSIKKFSENTTVKRPKELGCYSIDIENNYKLDDSQLSYYYLSDNDLNSADGIDLNGGFANFKNKTEIDYGNFEPLLASIINYEKEHKKKISSKIISWRGIIRSLMLLPFQNRDHFVYNIVVYDGQLFIQMDREHLENTYVKFEDLNDIHRKYTYSGYKFETIATLPKPWSECTRKEIERRNKLEVNNIEQYCTVVKTTIGSTSLILGAEVDCVWDYKPKDGNDVLSHYVELKTSLPLNDPQKVFAYENKLLNTWAQCFLVGIPRIIYAFRDSQLKVRSVEEFKTEEIPLLIKNNPMSVQKYQKNPNLKIVNKSMQSIKYLSGILSWLEETIPINDESKTYKLEFNPNKNSMFINLSENTIEKTNKLLAPYVNRNDGGMLTEEFKNWRQELKNGIK
;
A
#
# COMPACT_ATOMS: atom_id res chain seq x y z
N MET A 1 -27.13 1.27 -12.30
CA MET A 1 -27.08 1.86 -10.94
C MET A 1 -26.13 3.04 -10.97
N GLU A 2 -26.49 4.18 -10.36
CA GLU A 2 -25.61 5.33 -10.15
C GLU A 2 -25.81 5.84 -8.72
N ALA A 3 -24.71 6.05 -7.99
CA ALA A 3 -24.72 6.55 -6.63
C ALA A 3 -23.48 7.41 -6.38
N ALA A 4 -23.54 8.31 -5.39
CA ALA A 4 -22.43 9.17 -5.03
C ALA A 4 -22.21 9.24 -3.52
N TYR A 5 -20.95 9.29 -3.10
CA TYR A 5 -20.53 9.40 -1.70
C TYR A 5 -19.71 10.67 -1.49
N SER A 6 -20.16 11.52 -0.56
CA SER A 6 -19.48 12.79 -0.30
C SER A 6 -18.16 12.58 0.43
N ILE A 7 -17.11 13.31 0.04
CA ILE A 7 -15.82 13.35 0.77
C ILE A 7 -15.95 13.96 2.18
N LYS A 8 -17.12 14.55 2.50
CA LYS A 8 -17.45 15.13 3.81
C LYS A 8 -18.37 14.23 4.66
N LYS A 9 -18.73 13.03 4.18
CA LYS A 9 -19.56 12.08 4.93
C LYS A 9 -18.65 11.14 5.74
N PHE A 10 -18.67 11.31 7.07
CA PHE A 10 -17.86 10.56 8.02
C PHE A 10 -18.76 9.64 8.86
N SER A 11 -18.33 8.39 9.06
CA SER A 11 -19.03 7.44 9.94
C SER A 11 -18.77 7.76 11.41
N GLU A 12 -19.73 7.45 12.28
CA GLU A 12 -19.49 7.41 13.73
C GLU A 12 -18.84 6.10 14.19
N ASN A 13 -18.95 5.04 13.40
CA ASN A 13 -18.28 3.77 13.70
C ASN A 13 -16.79 3.89 13.37
N THR A 14 -15.95 3.84 14.41
CA THR A 14 -14.48 3.87 14.29
C THR A 14 -13.85 2.56 14.76
N THR A 15 -14.61 1.46 14.77
CA THR A 15 -14.09 0.14 15.16
C THR A 15 -12.94 -0.25 14.24
N VAL A 16 -11.81 -0.66 14.82
CA VAL A 16 -10.66 -1.16 14.08
C VAL A 16 -10.22 -2.46 14.74
N LYS A 17 -10.12 -3.54 13.97
CA LYS A 17 -9.50 -4.78 14.45
C LYS A 17 -8.03 -4.79 14.09
N ARG A 18 -7.18 -5.29 14.99
CA ARG A 18 -5.75 -5.49 14.73
C ARG A 18 -5.59 -6.38 13.47
N PRO A 19 -4.79 -5.95 12.48
CA PRO A 19 -4.48 -6.78 11.32
C PRO A 19 -3.82 -8.10 11.73
N LYS A 20 -4.08 -9.16 10.96
CA LYS A 20 -3.43 -10.47 11.11
C LYS A 20 -2.93 -10.93 9.75
N GLU A 21 -1.70 -11.40 9.69
CA GLU A 21 -1.17 -12.04 8.49
C GLU A 21 -1.91 -13.36 8.23
N LEU A 22 -2.25 -13.59 6.97
CA LEU A 22 -2.83 -14.83 6.43
C LEU A 22 -1.78 -15.61 5.63
N GLY A 23 -0.84 -14.90 5.02
CA GLY A 23 0.21 -15.49 4.20
C GLY A 23 1.10 -14.40 3.61
N CYS A 24 2.08 -14.82 2.83
CA CYS A 24 2.98 -13.94 2.11
C CYS A 24 3.30 -14.51 0.73
N TYR A 25 3.93 -13.69 -0.10
CA TYR A 25 4.54 -14.11 -1.35
C TYR A 25 5.68 -13.16 -1.70
N SER A 26 6.60 -13.65 -2.54
CA SER A 26 7.73 -12.92 -3.05
C SER A 26 7.64 -12.79 -4.57
N ILE A 27 8.12 -11.70 -5.14
CA ILE A 27 8.28 -11.47 -6.59
C ILE A 27 9.77 -11.35 -6.86
N ASP A 28 10.31 -12.20 -7.73
CA ASP A 28 11.74 -12.16 -8.10
C ASP A 28 12.05 -11.12 -9.19
N ILE A 29 13.34 -10.98 -9.52
CA ILE A 29 13.84 -9.99 -10.48
C ILE A 29 13.32 -10.23 -11.91
N GLU A 30 12.91 -11.46 -12.23
CA GLU A 30 12.22 -11.82 -13.47
C GLU A 30 10.69 -11.58 -13.39
N ASN A 31 10.21 -10.94 -12.32
CA ASN A 31 8.81 -10.64 -12.03
C ASN A 31 7.95 -11.90 -11.78
N ASN A 32 8.53 -13.07 -11.49
CA ASN A 32 7.76 -14.26 -11.14
C ASN A 32 7.41 -14.28 -9.65
N TYR A 33 6.19 -14.70 -9.31
CA TYR A 33 5.80 -14.80 -7.90
C TYR A 33 6.02 -16.21 -7.35
N LYS A 34 6.32 -16.28 -6.05
CA LYS A 34 6.44 -17.51 -5.26
C LYS A 34 5.74 -17.32 -3.92
N LEU A 35 5.04 -18.34 -3.44
CA LEU A 35 4.38 -18.31 -2.12
C LEU A 35 5.40 -18.59 -1.00
N ASP A 36 6.43 -17.74 -0.92
CA ASP A 36 7.52 -17.81 0.04
C ASP A 36 7.98 -16.41 0.46
N ASP A 37 9.01 -16.36 1.30
CA ASP A 37 9.67 -15.15 1.78
C ASP A 37 11.10 -14.98 1.25
N SER A 38 11.37 -15.52 0.06
CA SER A 38 12.69 -15.44 -0.57
C SER A 38 13.18 -14.01 -0.84
N GLN A 39 12.26 -13.05 -0.94
CA GLN A 39 12.55 -11.63 -1.17
C GLN A 39 12.42 -10.78 0.11
N LEU A 40 12.25 -11.40 1.27
CA LEU A 40 12.17 -10.68 2.54
C LEU A 40 13.56 -10.25 2.99
N SER A 41 13.74 -8.94 3.14
CA SER A 41 14.98 -8.34 3.63
C SER A 41 14.91 -7.99 5.12
N TYR A 42 16.07 -7.75 5.74
CA TYR A 42 16.24 -7.49 7.17
C TYR A 42 16.93 -6.15 7.39
N TYR A 43 16.32 -5.26 8.16
CA TYR A 43 16.85 -3.95 8.44
C TYR A 43 18.25 -4.03 9.06
N TYR A 44 19.19 -3.30 8.47
CA TYR A 44 20.52 -3.13 9.01
C TYR A 44 21.11 -1.83 8.47
N LEU A 45 21.32 -0.88 9.38
CA LEU A 45 22.04 0.35 9.13
C LEU A 45 22.83 0.68 10.39
N SER A 46 24.15 0.84 10.29
CA SER A 46 24.96 1.16 11.47
C SER A 46 25.12 2.66 11.62
N ASP A 47 25.20 3.15 12.86
CA ASP A 47 25.49 4.57 13.13
C ASP A 47 26.81 5.01 12.50
N ASN A 48 27.78 4.10 12.37
CA ASN A 48 29.05 4.36 11.69
C ASN A 48 28.87 4.70 10.20
N ASP A 49 27.86 4.14 9.53
CA ASP A 49 27.55 4.47 8.14
C ASP A 49 27.06 5.92 8.02
N LEU A 50 26.33 6.40 9.03
CA LEU A 50 25.79 7.77 9.11
C LEU A 50 26.84 8.79 9.56
N ASN A 51 27.80 8.40 10.40
CA ASN A 51 28.82 9.27 10.99
C ASN A 51 29.96 9.66 10.02
N SER A 52 29.90 9.22 8.77
CA SER A 52 30.82 9.69 7.73
C SER A 52 30.53 11.16 7.38
N ALA A 53 31.57 11.99 7.22
CA ALA A 53 31.40 13.41 6.87
C ALA A 53 30.60 13.62 5.57
N ASP A 54 30.74 12.68 4.64
CA ASP A 54 30.07 12.71 3.33
C ASP A 54 28.61 12.19 3.38
N GLY A 55 28.20 11.55 4.48
CA GLY A 55 26.93 10.85 4.61
C GLY A 55 26.78 9.70 3.61
N ILE A 56 25.60 9.05 3.61
CA ILE A 56 25.34 7.94 2.69
C ILE A 56 24.76 8.42 1.37
N ASP A 57 25.38 8.05 0.25
CA ASP A 57 24.97 8.45 -1.09
C ASP A 57 23.79 7.64 -1.64
N LEU A 58 22.64 8.28 -1.80
CA LEU A 58 21.45 7.69 -2.42
C LEU A 58 21.36 7.87 -3.94
N ASN A 59 22.33 8.53 -4.57
CA ASN A 59 22.40 8.70 -6.03
C ASN A 59 23.31 7.65 -6.70
N GLY A 60 24.18 7.01 -5.92
CA GLY A 60 25.16 6.04 -6.41
C GLY A 60 24.51 4.83 -7.09
N GLY A 61 24.67 4.74 -8.42
CA GLY A 61 24.11 3.66 -9.26
C GLY A 61 22.87 4.04 -10.05
N PHE A 62 22.39 5.30 -9.98
CA PHE A 62 21.18 5.76 -10.67
C PHE A 62 21.15 5.44 -12.18
N ALA A 63 22.29 5.56 -12.87
CA ALA A 63 22.39 5.28 -14.30
C ALA A 63 22.09 3.80 -14.66
N ASN A 64 22.24 2.88 -13.70
CA ASN A 64 22.01 1.45 -13.87
C ASN A 64 20.72 0.99 -13.16
N PHE A 65 19.80 1.91 -12.85
CA PHE A 65 18.57 1.57 -12.15
C PHE A 65 17.65 0.71 -13.03
N LYS A 66 17.41 -0.54 -12.60
CA LYS A 66 16.48 -1.46 -13.26
C LYS A 66 15.04 -1.15 -12.86
N ASN A 67 14.33 -0.48 -13.76
CA ASN A 67 12.93 -0.13 -13.55
C ASN A 67 11.99 -1.22 -14.06
N LYS A 68 10.93 -1.50 -13.30
CA LYS A 68 9.76 -2.25 -13.76
C LYS A 68 9.13 -1.52 -14.94
N THR A 69 9.02 -2.23 -16.08
CA THR A 69 8.48 -1.69 -17.33
C THR A 69 6.97 -1.84 -17.44
N GLU A 70 6.39 -2.76 -16.68
CA GLU A 70 4.96 -3.04 -16.68
C GLU A 70 4.21 -2.07 -15.76
N ILE A 71 3.02 -1.65 -16.19
CA ILE A 71 2.12 -0.85 -15.37
C ILE A 71 1.56 -1.73 -14.26
N ASP A 72 1.81 -1.32 -13.03
CA ASP A 72 1.23 -1.98 -11.86
C ASP A 72 -0.19 -1.46 -11.62
N TYR A 73 -1.17 -2.20 -12.12
CA TYR A 73 -2.59 -1.98 -11.85
C TYR A 73 -3.11 -2.83 -10.67
N GLY A 74 -2.20 -3.52 -9.97
CA GLY A 74 -2.51 -4.43 -8.87
C GLY A 74 -3.07 -5.77 -9.35
N ASN A 75 -2.33 -6.51 -10.19
CA ASN A 75 -2.77 -7.83 -10.66
C ASN A 75 -3.02 -8.79 -9.48
N PHE A 76 -4.22 -9.38 -9.42
CA PHE A 76 -4.67 -10.18 -8.28
C PHE A 76 -4.05 -11.58 -8.17
N GLU A 77 -3.40 -12.10 -9.21
CA GLU A 77 -2.87 -13.46 -9.26
C GLU A 77 -2.10 -13.90 -7.99
N PRO A 78 -1.04 -13.21 -7.55
CA PRO A 78 -0.30 -13.63 -6.35
C PRO A 78 -1.12 -13.49 -5.06
N LEU A 79 -1.98 -12.47 -4.96
CA LEU A 79 -2.87 -12.30 -3.80
C LEU A 79 -3.88 -13.45 -3.71
N LEU A 80 -4.50 -13.82 -4.84
CA LEU A 80 -5.46 -14.92 -4.90
C LEU A 80 -4.77 -16.25 -4.64
N ALA A 81 -3.57 -16.49 -5.16
CA ALA A 81 -2.80 -17.70 -4.87
C ALA A 81 -2.49 -17.85 -3.36
N SER A 82 -2.11 -16.76 -2.70
CA SER A 82 -1.90 -16.74 -1.25
C SER A 82 -3.20 -17.02 -0.46
N ILE A 83 -4.33 -16.45 -0.91
CA ILE A 83 -5.66 -16.73 -0.33
C ILE A 83 -6.04 -18.21 -0.50
N ILE A 84 -5.85 -18.78 -1.71
CA ILE A 84 -6.10 -20.20 -1.97
C ILE A 84 -5.29 -21.07 -1.02
N ASN A 85 -4.00 -20.78 -0.84
CA ASN A 85 -3.12 -21.54 0.06
C ASN A 85 -3.65 -21.53 1.49
N TYR A 86 -4.00 -20.34 2.02
CA TYR A 86 -4.57 -20.20 3.35
C TYR A 86 -5.91 -20.96 3.49
N GLU A 87 -6.81 -20.82 2.51
CA GLU A 87 -8.11 -21.48 2.53
C GLU A 87 -8.02 -23.01 2.43
N LYS A 88 -7.04 -23.54 1.66
CA LYS A 88 -6.76 -24.97 1.56
C LYS A 88 -6.29 -25.54 2.90
N GLU A 89 -5.34 -24.87 3.55
CA GLU A 89 -4.83 -25.26 4.88
C GLU A 89 -5.95 -25.30 5.93
N HIS A 90 -6.84 -24.31 5.90
CA HIS A 90 -7.94 -24.17 6.87
C HIS A 90 -9.23 -24.86 6.44
N LYS A 91 -9.26 -25.46 5.24
CA LYS A 91 -10.43 -26.12 4.62
C LYS A 91 -11.69 -25.25 4.64
N LYS A 92 -11.52 -23.93 4.53
CA LYS A 92 -12.61 -22.97 4.65
C LYS A 92 -12.26 -21.67 3.98
N LYS A 93 -13.24 -21.11 3.28
CA LYS A 93 -13.21 -19.74 2.78
C LYS A 93 -12.96 -18.71 3.88
N ILE A 94 -12.12 -17.72 3.60
CA ILE A 94 -11.88 -16.60 4.51
C ILE A 94 -13.13 -15.71 4.56
N SER A 95 -13.67 -15.54 5.76
CA SER A 95 -14.76 -14.58 5.99
C SER A 95 -14.23 -13.15 5.91
N SER A 96 -14.39 -12.51 4.75
CA SER A 96 -14.19 -11.07 4.54
C SER A 96 -15.26 -10.51 3.59
N LYS A 97 -15.40 -9.19 3.54
CA LYS A 97 -16.35 -8.49 2.66
C LYS A 97 -15.67 -7.97 1.39
N ILE A 98 -14.46 -7.45 1.54
CA ILE A 98 -13.70 -6.84 0.44
C ILE A 98 -12.30 -7.45 0.38
N ILE A 99 -11.83 -7.68 -0.84
CA ILE A 99 -10.48 -8.13 -1.17
C ILE A 99 -9.87 -7.09 -2.11
N SER A 100 -8.75 -6.50 -1.73
CA SER A 100 -8.12 -5.42 -2.50
C SER A 100 -6.65 -5.24 -2.12
N TRP A 101 -6.05 -4.16 -2.61
CA TRP A 101 -4.69 -3.75 -2.31
C TRP A 101 -4.68 -2.65 -1.24
N ARG A 102 -3.70 -2.72 -0.33
CA ARG A 102 -3.49 -1.68 0.69
C ARG A 102 -3.41 -0.28 0.09
N GLY A 103 -2.80 -0.13 -1.09
CA GLY A 103 -2.68 1.16 -1.79
C GLY A 103 -4.04 1.79 -2.17
N ILE A 104 -5.00 0.97 -2.62
CA ILE A 104 -6.36 1.41 -2.98
C ILE A 104 -7.11 1.86 -1.73
N ILE A 105 -7.10 1.04 -0.68
CA ILE A 105 -7.78 1.35 0.58
C ILE A 105 -7.19 2.60 1.24
N ARG A 106 -5.86 2.75 1.20
CA ARG A 106 -5.16 3.97 1.64
C ARG A 106 -5.62 5.20 0.85
N SER A 107 -5.74 5.09 -0.48
CA SER A 107 -6.21 6.20 -1.33
C SER A 107 -7.60 6.67 -0.89
N LEU A 108 -8.54 5.74 -0.71
CA LEU A 108 -9.88 6.05 -0.20
C LEU A 108 -9.82 6.67 1.20
N MET A 109 -9.06 6.08 2.13
CA MET A 109 -8.92 6.53 3.51
C MET A 109 -8.46 7.99 3.63
N LEU A 110 -7.59 8.42 2.71
CA LEU A 110 -6.95 9.73 2.77
C LEU A 110 -7.62 10.79 1.89
N LEU A 111 -8.55 10.41 1.03
CA LEU A 111 -9.20 11.30 0.06
C LEU A 111 -9.73 12.63 0.64
N PRO A 112 -10.30 12.69 1.85
CA PRO A 112 -10.74 13.97 2.42
C PRO A 112 -9.61 15.00 2.58
N PHE A 113 -8.37 14.54 2.78
CA PHE A 113 -7.22 15.36 3.17
C PHE A 113 -6.14 15.46 2.10
N GLN A 114 -5.88 14.40 1.34
CA GLN A 114 -4.82 14.33 0.34
C GLN A 114 -5.19 13.37 -0.80
N ASN A 115 -4.32 13.30 -1.83
CA ASN A 115 -4.49 12.43 -3.01
C ASN A 115 -5.80 12.66 -3.75
N ARG A 116 -6.02 13.89 -4.22
CA ARG A 116 -7.21 14.26 -5.01
C ARG A 116 -6.99 14.09 -6.51
N ASP A 117 -6.12 13.17 -6.90
CA ASP A 117 -5.90 12.83 -8.30
C ASP A 117 -7.08 12.02 -8.83
N HIS A 118 -7.29 12.08 -10.15
CA HIS A 118 -8.34 11.28 -10.79
C HIS A 118 -7.98 9.79 -10.70
N PHE A 119 -8.82 9.01 -10.01
CA PHE A 119 -8.70 7.56 -10.00
C PHE A 119 -9.98 6.89 -10.50
N VAL A 120 -9.80 5.69 -11.06
CA VAL A 120 -10.86 4.79 -11.46
C VAL A 120 -10.51 3.40 -10.94
N TYR A 121 -11.41 2.81 -10.16
CA TYR A 121 -11.30 1.44 -9.65
C TYR A 121 -12.45 0.58 -10.19
N ASN A 122 -12.14 -0.65 -10.55
CA ASN A 122 -13.12 -1.65 -10.95
C ASN A 122 -13.46 -2.56 -9.77
N ILE A 123 -14.72 -2.95 -9.66
CA ILE A 123 -15.24 -3.82 -8.61
C ILE A 123 -15.93 -5.02 -9.26
N VAL A 124 -15.43 -6.22 -8.99
CA VAL A 124 -16.06 -7.49 -9.37
C VAL A 124 -16.70 -8.11 -8.13
N VAL A 125 -17.97 -8.53 -8.26
CA VAL A 125 -18.67 -9.31 -7.24
C VAL A 125 -18.44 -10.77 -7.53
N TYR A 126 -17.90 -11.52 -6.57
CA TYR A 126 -17.73 -12.95 -6.72
C TYR A 126 -17.81 -13.65 -5.37
N ASP A 127 -18.64 -14.70 -5.31
CA ASP A 127 -18.83 -15.51 -4.11
C ASP A 127 -19.13 -14.64 -2.88
N GLY A 128 -20.05 -13.68 -3.00
CA GLY A 128 -20.45 -12.82 -1.89
C GLY A 128 -19.34 -11.90 -1.35
N GLN A 129 -18.30 -11.60 -2.13
CA GLN A 129 -17.20 -10.68 -1.79
C GLN A 129 -16.97 -9.67 -2.91
N LEU A 130 -16.47 -8.48 -2.57
CA LEU A 130 -16.11 -7.44 -3.53
C LEU A 130 -14.59 -7.45 -3.77
N PHE A 131 -14.18 -7.58 -5.03
CA PHE A 131 -12.79 -7.51 -5.45
C PHE A 131 -12.54 -6.16 -6.11
N ILE A 132 -11.66 -5.33 -5.51
CA ILE A 132 -11.43 -3.95 -5.96
C ILE A 132 -10.01 -3.80 -6.50
N GLN A 133 -9.89 -3.42 -7.78
CA GLN A 133 -8.62 -3.27 -8.50
C GLN A 133 -8.57 -1.91 -9.21
N MET A 134 -7.37 -1.42 -9.52
CA MET A 134 -7.23 -0.23 -10.36
C MET A 134 -7.66 -0.50 -11.79
N ASP A 135 -8.25 0.50 -12.45
CA ASP A 135 -8.54 0.41 -13.86
C ASP A 135 -7.26 0.60 -14.68
N ARG A 136 -6.89 -0.44 -15.43
CA ARG A 136 -5.66 -0.46 -16.20
C ARG A 136 -5.64 0.56 -17.34
N GLU A 137 -6.73 0.69 -18.09
CA GLU A 137 -6.82 1.64 -19.22
C GLU A 137 -6.69 3.08 -18.72
N HIS A 138 -7.31 3.40 -17.58
CA HIS A 138 -7.14 4.69 -16.93
C HIS A 138 -5.69 4.93 -16.49
N LEU A 139 -5.01 3.91 -15.96
CA LEU A 139 -3.60 4.00 -15.59
C LEU A 139 -2.72 4.22 -16.82
N GLU A 140 -2.85 3.41 -17.87
CA GLU A 140 -2.11 3.56 -19.14
C GLU A 140 -2.22 4.97 -19.69
N ASN A 141 -3.43 5.51 -19.77
CA ASN A 141 -3.68 6.89 -20.23
C ASN A 141 -3.09 7.96 -19.31
N THR A 142 -2.88 7.64 -18.04
CA THR A 142 -2.28 8.53 -17.05
C THR A 142 -0.75 8.47 -17.13
N TYR A 143 -0.17 7.28 -17.21
CA TYR A 143 1.28 7.05 -17.32
C TYR A 143 1.88 7.70 -18.56
N VAL A 144 1.23 7.60 -19.73
CA VAL A 144 1.68 8.26 -20.97
C VAL A 144 1.83 9.78 -20.79
N LYS A 145 1.05 10.40 -19.91
CA LYS A 145 1.14 11.84 -19.62
C LYS A 145 2.26 12.19 -18.63
N PHE A 146 2.80 11.21 -17.91
CA PHE A 146 3.85 11.38 -16.91
C PHE A 146 5.26 11.07 -17.44
N GLU A 147 5.43 10.64 -18.69
CA GLU A 147 6.77 10.41 -19.28
C GLU A 147 7.62 11.70 -19.36
N ASP A 148 7.02 12.88 -19.15
CA ASP A 148 7.69 14.20 -19.03
C ASP A 148 8.24 14.53 -17.62
N LEU A 149 8.40 13.53 -16.73
CA LEU A 149 8.98 13.78 -15.40
C LEU A 149 10.44 14.26 -15.50
N ASN A 150 10.72 15.43 -14.93
CA ASN A 150 12.06 16.00 -14.84
C ASN A 150 13.03 15.02 -14.12
N ASP A 151 14.31 15.01 -14.54
CA ASP A 151 15.39 14.12 -14.06
C ASP A 151 15.49 14.07 -12.52
N ILE A 152 15.18 15.19 -11.84
CA ILE A 152 15.18 15.27 -10.38
C ILE A 152 14.11 14.38 -9.71
N HIS A 153 12.93 14.22 -10.32
CA HIS A 153 11.89 13.35 -9.78
C HIS A 153 12.29 11.89 -9.87
N ARG A 154 12.91 11.49 -11.00
CA ARG A 154 13.45 10.13 -11.18
C ARG A 154 14.51 9.82 -10.14
N LYS A 155 15.40 10.77 -9.86
CA LYS A 155 16.41 10.64 -8.80
C LYS A 155 15.81 10.54 -7.40
N TYR A 156 14.75 11.29 -7.10
CA TYR A 156 14.05 11.15 -5.82
C TYR A 156 13.37 9.80 -5.66
N THR A 157 12.72 9.29 -6.71
CA THR A 157 12.14 7.93 -6.70
C THR A 157 13.23 6.89 -6.50
N TYR A 158 14.31 6.96 -7.27
CA TYR A 158 15.48 6.09 -7.11
C TYR A 158 16.04 6.11 -5.69
N SER A 159 16.14 7.29 -5.07
CA SER A 159 16.72 7.42 -3.73
C SER A 159 15.96 6.64 -2.67
N GLY A 160 14.66 6.37 -2.87
CA GLY A 160 13.87 5.47 -2.03
C GLY A 160 14.38 4.03 -2.11
N TYR A 161 14.35 3.45 -3.31
CA TYR A 161 14.85 2.08 -3.56
C TYR A 161 16.34 1.92 -3.22
N LYS A 162 17.14 2.96 -3.44
CA LYS A 162 18.55 2.95 -3.04
C LYS A 162 18.68 2.88 -1.52
N PHE A 163 17.85 3.63 -0.78
CA PHE A 163 17.84 3.59 0.68
C PHE A 163 17.44 2.20 1.19
N GLU A 164 16.39 1.60 0.64
CA GLU A 164 16.00 0.22 0.94
C GLU A 164 17.16 -0.75 0.71
N THR A 165 17.84 -0.64 -0.43
CA THR A 165 18.99 -1.51 -0.77
C THR A 165 20.16 -1.40 0.24
N ILE A 166 20.47 -0.19 0.71
CA ILE A 166 21.62 0.02 1.61
C ILE A 166 21.31 -0.26 3.08
N ALA A 167 20.04 -0.08 3.47
CA ALA A 167 19.57 -0.18 4.85
C ALA A 167 19.00 -1.56 5.17
N THR A 168 19.16 -2.53 4.27
CA THR A 168 18.66 -3.90 4.46
C THR A 168 19.71 -4.95 4.08
N LEU A 169 19.55 -6.15 4.61
CA LEU A 169 20.31 -7.34 4.31
C LEU A 169 19.38 -8.42 3.74
N PRO A 170 19.89 -9.31 2.86
CA PRO A 170 19.07 -10.39 2.32
C PRO A 170 18.72 -11.48 3.36
N LYS A 171 19.38 -11.48 4.52
CA LYS A 171 19.23 -12.45 5.61
C LYS A 171 19.45 -11.78 6.95
N PRO A 172 19.11 -12.41 8.09
CA PRO A 172 19.48 -11.91 9.41
C PRO A 172 20.98 -11.66 9.50
N TRP A 173 21.39 -10.65 10.27
CA TRP A 173 22.79 -10.22 10.38
C TRP A 173 23.77 -11.37 10.66
N SER A 174 23.37 -12.32 11.52
CA SER A 174 24.19 -13.49 11.90
C SER A 174 24.50 -14.45 10.74
N GLU A 175 23.74 -14.38 9.65
CA GLU A 175 23.87 -15.25 8.48
C GLU A 175 24.55 -14.53 7.30
N CYS A 176 24.77 -13.22 7.40
CA CYS A 176 25.46 -12.44 6.39
C CYS A 176 26.97 -12.41 6.63
N THR A 177 27.73 -12.60 5.56
CA THR A 177 29.17 -12.36 5.53
C THR A 177 29.47 -10.87 5.62
N ARG A 178 30.66 -10.51 6.11
CA ARG A 178 31.12 -9.11 6.13
C ARG A 178 31.12 -8.48 4.75
N LYS A 179 31.44 -9.26 3.71
CA LYS A 179 31.44 -8.84 2.31
C LYS A 179 30.05 -8.47 1.81
N GLU A 180 29.00 -9.20 2.20
CA GLU A 180 27.61 -8.87 1.85
C GLU A 180 27.18 -7.57 2.53
N ILE A 181 27.55 -7.39 3.81
CA ILE A 181 27.26 -6.17 4.57
C ILE A 181 27.92 -4.94 3.94
N GLU A 182 29.22 -4.99 3.69
CA GLU A 182 30.01 -3.81 3.27
C GLU A 182 29.83 -3.44 1.79
N ARG A 183 29.28 -4.32 0.96
CA ARG A 183 29.11 -4.09 -0.48
C ARG A 183 27.71 -3.62 -0.88
N ARG A 184 26.78 -3.44 0.05
CA ARG A 184 25.40 -3.02 -0.24
C ARG A 184 25.31 -1.73 -1.06
N ASN A 185 26.20 -0.77 -0.79
CA ASN A 185 26.26 0.49 -1.56
C ASN A 185 26.60 0.30 -3.05
N LYS A 186 27.17 -0.84 -3.44
CA LYS A 186 27.54 -1.20 -4.82
C LYS A 186 26.53 -2.16 -5.46
N LEU A 187 25.53 -2.63 -4.73
CA LEU A 187 24.47 -3.46 -5.31
C LEU A 187 23.68 -2.65 -6.34
N GLU A 188 23.29 -3.36 -7.39
CA GLU A 188 22.34 -2.85 -8.36
C GLU A 188 20.99 -2.66 -7.69
N VAL A 189 20.31 -1.56 -8.00
CA VAL A 189 19.01 -1.23 -7.44
C VAL A 189 17.95 -1.56 -8.49
N ASN A 190 16.85 -2.13 -8.05
CA ASN A 190 15.67 -2.37 -8.87
C ASN A 190 14.40 -2.08 -8.05
N ASN A 191 13.26 -2.01 -8.73
CA ASN A 191 11.92 -1.91 -8.11
C ASN A 191 10.99 -3.03 -8.61
N ILE A 192 11.57 -4.18 -8.93
CA ILE A 192 10.87 -5.36 -9.45
C ILE A 192 10.72 -6.39 -8.34
N GLU A 193 11.81 -6.65 -7.61
CA GLU A 193 11.84 -7.56 -6.47
C GLU A 193 10.98 -7.01 -5.33
N GLN A 194 10.07 -7.83 -4.82
CA GLN A 194 9.11 -7.43 -3.79
C GLN A 194 8.82 -8.57 -2.84
N TYR A 195 8.68 -8.25 -1.55
CA TYR A 195 8.03 -9.12 -0.59
C TYR A 195 6.68 -8.54 -0.17
N CYS A 196 5.65 -9.37 -0.22
CA CYS A 196 4.28 -8.95 0.05
C CYS A 196 3.64 -9.81 1.14
N THR A 197 2.97 -9.15 2.09
CA THR A 197 2.09 -9.78 3.07
C THR A 197 0.63 -9.71 2.62
N VAL A 198 -0.15 -10.72 3.00
CA VAL A 198 -1.60 -10.76 2.85
C VAL A 198 -2.22 -10.72 4.22
N VAL A 199 -2.95 -9.66 4.53
CA VAL A 199 -3.51 -9.46 5.88
C VAL A 199 -5.02 -9.42 5.89
N LYS A 200 -5.60 -9.85 7.01
CA LYS A 200 -7.00 -9.67 7.35
C LYS A 200 -7.16 -8.59 8.41
N THR A 201 -8.08 -7.66 8.18
CA THR A 201 -8.43 -6.61 9.16
C THR A 201 -9.92 -6.28 9.12
N THR A 202 -10.38 -5.32 9.93
CA THR A 202 -11.74 -4.80 9.92
C THR A 202 -11.73 -3.32 10.26
N ILE A 203 -12.42 -2.52 9.45
CA ILE A 203 -12.65 -1.08 9.66
C ILE A 203 -14.15 -0.84 9.68
N GLY A 204 -14.65 -0.25 10.77
CA GLY A 204 -16.08 -0.20 11.07
C GLY A 204 -16.66 -1.61 11.19
N SER A 205 -17.68 -1.90 10.38
CA SER A 205 -18.28 -3.24 10.23
C SER A 205 -17.69 -4.05 9.08
N THR A 206 -16.86 -3.44 8.22
CA THR A 206 -16.37 -4.03 6.99
C THR A 206 -15.07 -4.80 7.22
N SER A 207 -15.08 -6.10 6.93
CA SER A 207 -13.87 -6.93 7.00
C SER A 207 -13.13 -6.93 5.66
N LEU A 208 -11.81 -6.79 5.72
CA LEU A 208 -10.95 -6.61 4.55
C LEU A 208 -9.89 -7.72 4.48
N ILE A 209 -9.54 -8.14 3.27
CA ILE A 209 -8.26 -8.79 2.97
C ILE A 209 -7.45 -7.84 2.09
N LEU A 210 -6.22 -7.56 2.49
CA LEU A 210 -5.34 -6.61 1.81
C LEU A 210 -4.01 -7.27 1.45
N GLY A 211 -3.63 -7.19 0.19
CA GLY A 211 -2.25 -7.39 -0.23
C GLY A 211 -1.43 -6.13 -0.02
N ALA A 212 -0.21 -6.25 0.50
CA ALA A 212 0.71 -5.14 0.70
C ALA A 212 2.17 -5.55 0.62
N GLU A 213 2.95 -4.78 -0.13
CA GLU A 213 4.41 -4.79 -0.06
C GLU A 213 4.89 -4.37 1.33
N VAL A 214 5.96 -5.02 1.79
CA VAL A 214 6.67 -4.75 3.05
C VAL A 214 8.15 -4.61 2.73
N ASP A 215 8.76 -3.53 3.20
CA ASP A 215 10.14 -3.19 2.83
C ASP A 215 11.16 -4.14 3.51
N CYS A 216 11.02 -4.39 4.82
CA CYS A 216 11.90 -5.32 5.54
C CYS A 216 11.36 -5.76 6.92
N VAL A 217 12.10 -6.65 7.57
CA VAL A 217 11.95 -7.06 8.97
C VAL A 217 12.93 -6.30 9.85
N TRP A 218 12.51 -5.88 11.04
CA TRP A 218 13.36 -5.20 12.02
C TRP A 218 14.46 -6.10 12.59
N ASP A 219 14.11 -7.32 12.97
CA ASP A 219 14.95 -8.25 13.72
C ASP A 219 14.89 -9.67 13.15
N TYR A 220 13.77 -10.37 13.28
CA TYR A 220 13.57 -11.73 12.82
C TYR A 220 12.12 -11.97 12.40
N LYS A 221 11.90 -12.96 11.53
CA LYS A 221 10.56 -13.44 11.20
C LYS A 221 10.20 -14.65 12.08
N PRO A 222 9.17 -14.57 12.93
CA PRO A 222 8.74 -15.70 13.76
C PRO A 222 8.41 -16.94 12.93
N LYS A 223 9.02 -18.08 13.27
CA LYS A 223 8.84 -19.35 12.54
C LYS A 223 7.49 -20.02 12.79
N ASP A 224 6.84 -19.71 13.90
CA ASP A 224 5.51 -20.21 14.25
C ASP A 224 4.38 -19.40 13.58
N GLY A 225 4.73 -18.35 12.82
CA GLY A 225 3.79 -17.48 12.13
C GLY A 225 2.99 -16.55 13.06
N ASN A 226 3.26 -16.55 14.36
CA ASN A 226 2.54 -15.71 15.31
C ASN A 226 3.13 -14.31 15.36
N ASP A 227 2.25 -13.31 15.28
CA ASP A 227 2.58 -11.89 15.35
C ASP A 227 3.68 -11.40 14.40
N VAL A 228 3.85 -12.05 13.24
CA VAL A 228 4.88 -11.68 12.24
C VAL A 228 4.82 -10.19 11.87
N LEU A 229 3.61 -9.62 11.79
CA LEU A 229 3.40 -8.21 11.46
C LEU A 229 4.11 -7.25 12.43
N SER A 230 4.28 -7.60 13.71
CA SER A 230 4.95 -6.72 14.68
C SER A 230 6.46 -6.56 14.44
N HIS A 231 7.02 -7.37 13.53
CA HIS A 231 8.42 -7.35 13.18
C HIS A 231 8.70 -6.59 11.87
N TYR A 232 7.67 -6.18 11.14
CA TYR A 232 7.85 -5.46 9.88
C TYR A 232 8.18 -3.97 10.06
N VAL A 233 8.85 -3.43 9.06
CA VAL A 233 9.32 -2.04 9.00
C VAL A 233 9.00 -1.45 7.62
N GLU A 234 8.53 -0.21 7.60
CA GLU A 234 8.42 0.60 6.40
C GLU A 234 9.59 1.61 6.35
N LEU A 235 10.30 1.67 5.24
CA LEU A 235 11.40 2.57 4.97
C LEU A 235 10.93 3.74 4.10
N LYS A 236 11.35 4.96 4.45
CA LYS A 236 11.02 6.17 3.71
C LYS A 236 12.20 7.12 3.65
N THR A 237 12.23 7.93 2.61
CA THR A 237 13.19 9.03 2.48
C THR A 237 12.48 10.38 2.42
N SER A 238 13.09 11.43 2.96
CA SER A 238 12.56 12.79 2.89
C SER A 238 13.65 13.86 2.85
N LEU A 239 13.29 15.06 2.40
CA LEU A 239 14.12 16.26 2.62
C LEU A 239 14.16 16.60 4.12
N PRO A 240 15.24 17.23 4.61
CA PRO A 240 15.30 17.74 5.98
C PRO A 240 14.25 18.82 6.23
N LEU A 241 13.81 18.89 7.49
CA LEU A 241 12.78 19.83 7.97
C LEU A 241 13.41 21.16 8.37
N ASN A 242 13.90 21.93 7.39
CA ASN A 242 14.57 23.21 7.65
C ASN A 242 13.73 24.46 7.34
N ASP A 243 12.45 24.31 6.98
CA ASP A 243 11.53 25.41 6.67
C ASP A 243 10.10 25.07 7.12
N PRO A 244 9.34 26.00 7.76
CA PRO A 244 7.92 25.86 8.05
C PRO A 244 7.03 25.28 6.92
N GLN A 245 7.26 25.61 5.64
CA GLN A 245 6.50 25.03 4.52
C GLN A 245 6.79 23.54 4.34
N LYS A 246 8.05 23.14 4.54
CA LYS A 246 8.47 21.74 4.49
C LYS A 246 7.88 20.92 5.64
N VAL A 247 7.61 21.54 6.79
CA VAL A 247 6.90 20.89 7.91
C VAL A 247 5.49 20.47 7.51
N PHE A 248 4.73 21.31 6.80
CA PHE A 248 3.38 20.94 6.34
C PHE A 248 3.40 19.82 5.29
N ALA A 249 4.31 19.92 4.32
CA ALA A 249 4.49 18.86 3.33
C ALA A 249 4.91 17.53 3.99
N TYR A 250 5.78 17.59 5.00
CA TYR A 250 6.16 16.44 5.80
C TYR A 250 5.00 15.86 6.61
N GLU A 251 4.15 16.68 7.21
CA GLU A 251 2.96 16.20 7.92
C GLU A 251 2.03 15.38 7.01
N ASN A 252 1.83 15.81 5.76
CA ASN A 252 1.05 15.05 4.78
C ASN A 252 1.74 13.74 4.39
N LYS A 253 3.07 13.76 4.18
CA LYS A 253 3.86 12.53 3.96
C LYS A 253 3.74 11.57 5.13
N LEU A 254 3.87 12.06 6.36
CA LEU A 254 3.78 11.28 7.57
C LEU A 254 2.38 10.69 7.77
N LEU A 255 1.32 11.45 7.45
CA LEU A 255 -0.05 10.93 7.42
C LEU A 255 -0.23 9.82 6.37
N ASN A 256 0.40 9.98 5.21
CA ASN A 256 0.36 8.98 4.15
C ASN A 256 1.06 7.68 4.58
N THR A 257 2.27 7.77 5.12
CA THR A 257 3.04 6.65 5.65
C THR A 257 2.35 5.98 6.83
N TRP A 258 1.71 6.77 7.72
CA TRP A 258 0.88 6.22 8.78
C TRP A 258 -0.26 5.38 8.23
N ALA A 259 -1.03 5.90 7.26
CA ALA A 259 -2.13 5.14 6.68
C ALA A 259 -1.64 3.87 5.95
N GLN A 260 -0.47 3.94 5.30
CA GLN A 260 0.21 2.78 4.72
C GLN A 260 0.41 1.69 5.77
N CYS A 261 1.03 2.02 6.89
CA CYS A 261 1.44 1.06 7.91
C CYS A 261 0.25 0.60 8.77
N PHE A 262 -0.62 1.54 9.16
CA PHE A 262 -1.80 1.29 10.00
C PHE A 262 -2.74 0.25 9.40
N LEU A 263 -3.01 0.33 8.08
CA LEU A 263 -3.95 -0.57 7.41
C LEU A 263 -3.52 -2.04 7.45
N VAL A 264 -2.22 -2.29 7.56
CA VAL A 264 -1.64 -3.64 7.50
C VAL A 264 -0.86 -4.04 8.75
N GLY A 265 -0.82 -3.17 9.76
CA GLY A 265 -0.28 -3.49 11.07
C GLY A 265 1.24 -3.43 11.17
N ILE A 266 1.91 -2.68 10.27
CA ILE A 266 3.35 -2.43 10.36
C ILE A 266 3.57 -1.42 11.50
N PRO A 267 4.31 -1.76 12.58
CA PRO A 267 4.43 -0.90 13.76
C PRO A 267 5.54 0.13 13.67
N ARG A 268 6.54 -0.07 12.80
CA ARG A 268 7.76 0.75 12.74
C ARG A 268 7.96 1.38 11.37
N ILE A 269 8.37 2.63 11.38
CA ILE A 269 8.67 3.42 10.19
C ILE A 269 10.04 4.05 10.39
N ILE A 270 10.95 3.87 9.44
CA ILE A 270 12.27 4.49 9.45
C ILE A 270 12.33 5.55 8.34
N TYR A 271 12.56 6.80 8.75
CA TYR A 271 12.77 7.91 7.82
C TYR A 271 14.25 8.26 7.73
N ALA A 272 14.83 8.16 6.53
CA ALA A 272 16.11 8.79 6.22
C ALA A 272 15.90 10.21 5.69
N PHE A 273 16.49 11.18 6.37
CA PHE A 273 16.51 12.58 5.94
C PHE A 273 17.76 12.84 5.12
N ARG A 274 17.56 13.18 3.85
CA ARG A 274 18.63 13.39 2.86
C ARG A 274 18.60 14.79 2.29
N ASP A 275 19.78 15.37 2.08
CA ASP A 275 19.93 16.72 1.52
C ASP A 275 19.61 16.78 0.01
N SER A 276 19.75 17.96 -0.60
CA SER A 276 19.51 18.16 -2.04
C SER A 276 20.49 17.39 -2.95
N GLN A 277 21.63 16.95 -2.40
CA GLN A 277 22.66 16.17 -3.07
C GLN A 277 22.44 14.66 -2.87
N LEU A 278 21.30 14.28 -2.29
CA LEU A 278 20.90 12.89 -2.01
C LEU A 278 21.83 12.18 -1.02
N LYS A 279 22.47 12.93 -0.12
CA LYS A 279 23.22 12.36 1.00
C LYS A 279 22.34 12.24 2.23
N VAL A 280 22.23 11.05 2.81
CA VAL A 280 21.55 10.83 4.09
C VAL A 280 22.34 11.55 5.19
N ARG A 281 21.65 12.36 5.99
CA ARG A 281 22.21 13.16 7.08
C ARG A 281 21.72 12.71 8.45
N SER A 282 20.51 12.16 8.52
CA SER A 282 19.98 11.57 9.74
C SER A 282 18.95 10.50 9.41
N VAL A 283 18.69 9.64 10.39
CA VAL A 283 17.65 8.62 10.35
C VAL A 283 16.84 8.74 11.63
N GLU A 284 15.51 8.68 11.52
CA GLU A 284 14.60 8.66 12.66
C GLU A 284 13.65 7.48 12.59
N GLU A 285 13.42 6.84 13.73
CA GLU A 285 12.40 5.82 13.92
C GLU A 285 11.11 6.45 14.44
N PHE A 286 9.99 6.06 13.84
CA PHE A 286 8.65 6.40 14.29
C PHE A 286 7.86 5.13 14.56
N LYS A 287 7.12 5.10 15.68
CA LYS A 287 6.07 4.10 15.86
C LYS A 287 4.79 4.54 15.17
N THR A 288 4.18 3.64 14.42
CA THR A 288 2.94 3.90 13.68
C THR A 288 1.83 4.40 14.60
N GLU A 289 1.71 3.88 15.82
CA GLU A 289 0.68 4.27 16.78
C GLU A 289 0.85 5.69 17.35
N GLU A 290 2.07 6.24 17.33
CA GLU A 290 2.39 7.56 17.89
C GLU A 290 2.11 8.68 16.86
N ILE A 291 2.17 8.37 15.56
CA ILE A 291 2.01 9.36 14.48
C ILE A 291 0.72 10.19 14.56
N PRO A 292 -0.48 9.62 14.84
CA PRO A 292 -1.70 10.41 14.98
C PRO A 292 -1.57 11.53 16.02
N LEU A 293 -0.86 11.29 17.13
CA LEU A 293 -0.62 12.28 18.17
C LEU A 293 0.42 13.31 17.73
N LEU A 294 1.49 12.89 17.04
CA LEU A 294 2.49 13.79 16.47
C LEU A 294 1.86 14.80 15.50
N ILE A 295 0.99 14.33 14.60
CA ILE A 295 0.26 15.17 13.64
C ILE A 295 -0.69 16.13 14.37
N LYS A 296 -1.48 15.61 15.33
CA LYS A 296 -2.45 16.42 16.08
C LYS A 296 -1.78 17.52 16.91
N ASN A 297 -0.64 17.23 17.52
CA ASN A 297 0.04 18.11 18.45
C ASN A 297 1.17 18.93 17.81
N ASN A 298 1.24 18.97 16.47
CA ASN A 298 2.22 19.77 15.75
C ASN A 298 2.17 21.24 16.24
N PRO A 299 3.25 21.78 16.86
CA PRO A 299 3.26 23.13 17.43
C PRO A 299 2.88 24.22 16.42
N MET A 300 3.22 24.05 15.13
CA MET A 300 2.84 24.97 14.07
C MET A 300 1.33 25.03 13.84
N SER A 301 0.67 23.87 13.89
CA SER A 301 -0.79 23.74 13.76
C SER A 301 -1.49 24.32 14.98
N VAL A 302 -0.94 24.07 16.19
CA VAL A 302 -1.45 24.64 17.44
C VAL A 302 -1.30 26.16 17.49
N GLN A 303 -0.16 26.71 17.07
CA GLN A 303 0.05 28.15 17.00
C GLN A 303 -0.89 28.84 16.00
N LYS A 304 -1.14 28.22 14.84
CA LYS A 304 -2.12 28.73 13.87
C LYS A 304 -3.53 28.78 14.46
N TYR A 305 -3.92 27.78 15.25
CA TYR A 305 -5.20 27.79 15.96
C TYR A 305 -5.27 28.89 17.02
N GLN A 306 -4.22 29.07 17.82
CA GLN A 306 -4.16 30.14 18.81
C GLN A 306 -4.30 31.53 18.17
N LYS A 307 -3.78 31.72 16.95
CA LYS A 307 -3.90 32.96 16.18
C LYS A 307 -5.25 33.13 15.48
N ASN A 308 -5.96 32.04 15.19
CA ASN A 308 -7.30 32.08 14.58
C ASN A 308 -8.17 30.93 15.13
N PRO A 309 -8.94 31.17 16.20
CA PRO A 309 -9.78 30.16 16.84
C PRO A 309 -10.87 29.56 15.94
N ASN A 310 -11.15 30.17 14.77
CA ASN A 310 -12.09 29.62 13.79
C ASN A 310 -11.49 28.43 12.99
N LEU A 311 -10.17 28.23 13.02
CA LEU A 311 -9.50 27.09 12.37
C LEU A 311 -9.57 25.84 13.25
N LYS A 312 -10.43 24.88 12.97
CA LYS A 312 -10.48 23.66 13.78
C LYS A 312 -9.22 22.82 13.59
N ILE A 313 -8.51 22.49 14.67
CA ILE A 313 -7.50 21.42 14.65
C ILE A 313 -8.25 20.09 14.51
N VAL A 314 -8.08 19.44 13.36
CA VAL A 314 -8.72 18.17 13.07
C VAL A 314 -7.71 17.05 13.29
N ASN A 315 -8.10 16.01 14.03
CA ASN A 315 -7.35 14.76 14.04
C ASN A 315 -7.56 14.07 12.68
N LYS A 316 -6.68 14.37 11.72
CA LYS A 316 -6.75 13.87 10.35
C LYS A 316 -6.78 12.34 10.32
N SER A 317 -5.97 11.68 11.12
CA SER A 317 -5.94 10.22 11.24
C SER A 317 -7.30 9.64 11.64
N MET A 318 -7.93 10.17 12.69
CA MET A 318 -9.24 9.71 13.15
C MET A 318 -10.34 9.97 12.11
N GLN A 319 -10.34 11.15 11.48
CA GLN A 319 -11.31 11.47 10.43
C GLN A 319 -11.11 10.59 9.19
N SER A 320 -9.87 10.22 8.85
CA SER A 320 -9.57 9.27 7.79
C SER A 320 -10.14 7.88 8.09
N ILE A 321 -10.06 7.41 9.34
CA ILE A 321 -10.69 6.15 9.77
C ILE A 321 -12.22 6.25 9.65
N LYS A 322 -12.82 7.35 10.14
CA LYS A 322 -14.26 7.60 10.05
C LYS A 322 -14.75 7.64 8.59
N TYR A 323 -13.98 8.29 7.72
CA TYR A 323 -14.29 8.36 6.30
C TYR A 323 -14.22 6.98 5.66
N LEU A 324 -13.13 6.24 5.91
CA LEU A 324 -12.94 4.90 5.39
C LEU A 324 -14.06 3.96 5.86
N SER A 325 -14.42 3.96 7.15
CA SER A 325 -15.55 3.16 7.63
C SER A 325 -16.84 3.49 6.89
N GLY A 326 -17.12 4.78 6.64
CA GLY A 326 -18.35 5.20 5.99
C GLY A 326 -18.43 4.80 4.52
N ILE A 327 -17.35 5.00 3.75
CA ILE A 327 -17.33 4.61 2.34
C ILE A 327 -17.36 3.09 2.17
N LEU A 328 -16.69 2.33 3.05
CA LEU A 328 -16.70 0.87 2.99
C LEU A 328 -18.10 0.31 3.27
N SER A 329 -18.79 0.80 4.32
CA SER A 329 -20.19 0.43 4.60
C SER A 329 -21.11 0.79 3.43
N TRP A 330 -20.92 1.99 2.86
CA TRP A 330 -21.71 2.43 1.71
C TRP A 330 -21.52 1.52 0.48
N LEU A 331 -20.30 1.05 0.19
CA LEU A 331 -20.06 0.10 -0.91
C LEU A 331 -20.79 -1.23 -0.66
N GLU A 332 -20.73 -1.76 0.57
CA GLU A 332 -21.45 -2.99 0.95
C GLU A 332 -22.98 -2.85 0.84
N GLU A 333 -23.53 -1.69 1.23
CA GLU A 333 -24.97 -1.42 1.17
C GLU A 333 -25.46 -1.17 -0.26
N THR A 334 -24.61 -0.59 -1.11
CA THR A 334 -25.00 -0.14 -2.45
C THR A 334 -24.84 -1.24 -3.49
N ILE A 335 -23.83 -2.12 -3.37
CA ILE A 335 -23.53 -3.15 -4.37
C ILE A 335 -24.28 -4.45 -4.06
N PRO A 336 -25.16 -4.94 -4.95
CA PRO A 336 -25.82 -6.23 -4.80
C PRO A 336 -24.84 -7.41 -4.80
N ILE A 337 -24.49 -7.90 -3.61
CA ILE A 337 -23.45 -8.93 -3.44
C ILE A 337 -23.83 -10.32 -3.98
N ASN A 338 -25.11 -10.51 -4.34
CA ASN A 338 -25.65 -11.75 -4.88
C ASN A 338 -25.72 -11.76 -6.41
N ASP A 339 -25.37 -10.65 -7.08
CA ASP A 339 -25.36 -10.54 -8.54
C ASP A 339 -23.92 -10.54 -9.06
N GLU A 340 -23.43 -11.72 -9.44
CA GLU A 340 -22.10 -11.89 -10.04
C GLU A 340 -22.07 -11.58 -11.54
N SER A 341 -23.22 -11.23 -12.16
CA SER A 341 -23.30 -10.91 -13.59
C SER A 341 -22.88 -9.48 -13.92
N LYS A 342 -22.74 -8.64 -12.89
CA LYS A 342 -22.44 -7.22 -13.02
C LYS A 342 -21.10 -6.87 -12.39
N THR A 343 -20.49 -5.82 -12.94
CA THR A 343 -19.31 -5.19 -12.35
C THR A 343 -19.54 -3.69 -12.21
N TYR A 344 -18.78 -3.05 -11.33
CA TYR A 344 -18.99 -1.66 -10.96
C TYR A 344 -17.70 -0.85 -11.09
N LYS A 345 -17.86 0.44 -11.34
CA LYS A 345 -16.80 1.43 -11.42
C LYS A 345 -16.93 2.41 -10.26
N LEU A 346 -15.86 2.56 -9.49
CA LEU A 346 -15.71 3.59 -8.47
C LEU A 346 -14.75 4.66 -8.98
N GLU A 347 -15.25 5.88 -9.19
CA GLU A 347 -14.50 6.97 -9.82
C GLU A 347 -14.53 8.24 -8.96
N PHE A 348 -13.35 8.80 -8.69
CA PHE A 348 -13.22 10.17 -8.19
C PHE A 348 -12.55 11.02 -9.26
N ASN A 349 -13.26 12.01 -9.76
CA ASN A 349 -12.76 12.91 -10.79
C ASN A 349 -12.87 14.36 -10.31
N PRO A 350 -11.78 14.98 -9.83
CA PRO A 350 -11.81 16.32 -9.25
C PRO A 350 -12.21 17.40 -10.25
N ASN A 351 -11.98 17.17 -11.55
CA ASN A 351 -12.32 18.11 -12.62
C ASN A 351 -13.82 18.11 -12.92
N LYS A 352 -14.52 16.99 -12.66
CA LYS A 352 -15.98 16.89 -12.78
C LYS A 352 -16.66 17.31 -11.48
N ASN A 353 -16.24 16.73 -10.36
CA ASN A 353 -16.77 17.04 -9.05
C ASN A 353 -15.79 16.62 -7.94
N SER A 354 -15.12 17.61 -7.35
CA SER A 354 -14.13 17.39 -6.29
C SER A 354 -14.71 17.02 -4.93
N MET A 355 -16.04 16.95 -4.81
CA MET A 355 -16.74 16.74 -3.53
C MET A 355 -17.32 15.33 -3.36
N PHE A 356 -17.33 14.53 -4.43
CA PHE A 356 -18.00 13.22 -4.44
C PHE A 356 -17.18 12.16 -5.18
N ILE A 357 -17.21 10.94 -4.64
CA ILE A 357 -16.85 9.74 -5.37
C ILE A 357 -18.13 9.16 -5.96
N ASN A 358 -18.09 8.72 -7.21
CA ASN A 358 -19.24 8.14 -7.91
C ASN A 358 -19.06 6.64 -8.08
N LEU A 359 -20.14 5.90 -7.85
CA LEU A 359 -20.26 4.48 -8.12
C LEU A 359 -21.28 4.29 -9.25
N SER A 360 -20.89 3.59 -10.31
CA SER A 360 -21.80 3.24 -11.40
C SER A 360 -21.60 1.78 -11.81
N GLU A 361 -22.58 1.19 -12.48
CA GLU A 361 -22.34 -0.05 -13.23
C GLU A 361 -21.32 0.20 -14.36
N ASN A 362 -20.47 -0.79 -14.62
CA ASN A 362 -19.59 -0.80 -15.79
C ASN A 362 -20.39 -1.03 -17.07
N THR A 363 -19.83 -0.65 -18.21
CA THR A 363 -20.41 -0.99 -19.53
C THR A 363 -20.44 -2.52 -19.72
N ILE A 364 -21.29 -2.99 -20.64
CA ILE A 364 -21.36 -4.43 -20.98
C ILE A 364 -19.99 -4.93 -21.45
N GLU A 365 -19.31 -4.18 -22.30
CA GLU A 365 -17.97 -4.52 -22.79
C GLU A 365 -16.96 -4.65 -21.65
N LYS A 366 -16.93 -3.67 -20.73
CA LYS A 366 -16.01 -3.69 -19.58
C LYS A 366 -16.33 -4.84 -18.63
N THR A 367 -17.63 -5.09 -18.39
CA THR A 367 -18.09 -6.22 -17.57
C THR A 367 -17.65 -7.55 -18.17
N ASN A 368 -17.86 -7.75 -19.48
CA ASN A 368 -17.42 -8.96 -20.18
C ASN A 368 -15.90 -9.15 -20.07
N LYS A 369 -15.12 -8.07 -20.22
CA LYS A 369 -13.65 -8.12 -20.06
C LYS A 369 -13.24 -8.50 -18.64
N LEU A 370 -13.82 -7.87 -17.62
CA LEU A 370 -13.47 -8.14 -16.21
C LEU A 370 -13.88 -9.53 -15.73
N LEU A 371 -14.97 -10.10 -16.28
CA LEU A 371 -15.48 -11.43 -15.96
C LEU A 371 -14.92 -12.55 -16.85
N ALA A 372 -14.20 -12.21 -17.92
CA ALA A 372 -13.56 -13.17 -18.82
C ALA A 372 -12.60 -14.10 -18.08
N PRO A 373 -12.19 -15.23 -18.71
CA PRO A 373 -11.10 -16.04 -18.19
C PRO A 373 -9.84 -15.20 -17.98
N TYR A 374 -9.15 -15.42 -16.86
CA TYR A 374 -7.80 -14.88 -16.67
C TYR A 374 -6.83 -15.59 -17.60
N VAL A 375 -6.00 -14.85 -18.33
CA VAL A 375 -5.01 -15.42 -19.25
C VAL A 375 -3.62 -15.26 -18.68
N ASN A 376 -3.24 -14.03 -18.36
CA ASN A 376 -1.94 -13.70 -17.77
C ASN A 376 -2.02 -12.31 -17.12
N ARG A 377 -0.89 -11.82 -16.61
CA ARG A 377 -0.84 -10.53 -15.93
C ARG A 377 -1.26 -9.34 -16.78
N ASN A 378 -1.16 -9.50 -18.09
CA ASN A 378 -1.43 -8.48 -19.07
C ASN A 378 -2.75 -8.71 -19.85
N ASP A 379 -3.49 -9.78 -19.61
CA ASP A 379 -4.71 -10.06 -20.38
C ASP A 379 -5.72 -10.95 -19.64
N GLY A 380 -7.00 -10.80 -20.00
CA GLY A 380 -8.12 -11.53 -19.43
C GLY A 380 -8.84 -10.82 -18.28
N GLY A 381 -9.63 -11.59 -17.54
CA GLY A 381 -10.45 -11.10 -16.43
C GLY A 381 -9.70 -10.83 -15.14
N MET A 382 -10.41 -10.28 -14.15
CA MET A 382 -9.84 -9.84 -12.88
C MET A 382 -9.44 -11.01 -11.96
N LEU A 383 -10.21 -12.10 -11.97
CA LEU A 383 -10.06 -13.24 -11.05
C LEU A 383 -9.50 -14.45 -11.78
N THR A 384 -8.50 -15.11 -11.19
CA THR A 384 -7.88 -16.29 -11.78
C THR A 384 -8.84 -17.48 -11.83
N GLU A 385 -8.71 -18.32 -12.87
CA GLU A 385 -9.53 -19.53 -12.97
C GLU A 385 -9.22 -20.53 -11.85
N GLU A 386 -7.97 -20.60 -11.39
CA GLU A 386 -7.60 -21.41 -10.23
C GLU A 386 -8.38 -21.00 -8.97
N PHE A 387 -8.50 -19.70 -8.71
CA PHE A 387 -9.26 -19.18 -7.58
C PHE A 387 -10.75 -19.49 -7.70
N LYS A 388 -11.32 -19.28 -8.90
CA LYS A 388 -12.73 -19.58 -9.16
C LYS A 388 -13.02 -21.07 -8.95
N ASN A 389 -12.19 -21.95 -9.50
CA ASN A 389 -12.33 -23.40 -9.38
C ASN A 389 -12.26 -23.83 -7.91
N TRP A 390 -11.25 -23.35 -7.18
CA TRP A 390 -11.12 -23.62 -5.74
C TRP A 390 -12.36 -23.20 -4.93
N ARG A 391 -12.91 -22.00 -5.20
CA ARG A 391 -14.12 -21.53 -4.50
C ARG A 391 -15.36 -22.36 -4.84
N GLN A 392 -15.47 -22.88 -6.06
CA GLN A 392 -16.55 -23.79 -6.43
C GLN A 392 -16.41 -25.17 -5.77
N GLU A 393 -15.19 -25.71 -5.69
CA GLU A 393 -14.91 -26.94 -4.95
C GLU A 393 -15.29 -26.82 -3.47
N LEU A 394 -14.94 -25.71 -2.82
CA LEU A 394 -15.32 -25.42 -1.44
C LEU A 394 -16.85 -25.40 -1.24
N LYS A 395 -17.60 -24.81 -2.18
CA LYS A 395 -19.07 -24.75 -2.13
C LYS A 395 -19.73 -26.12 -2.27
N ASN A 396 -19.18 -26.96 -3.15
CA ASN A 396 -19.71 -28.29 -3.45
C ASN A 396 -19.38 -29.33 -2.36
N GLY A 397 -18.68 -28.93 -1.30
CA GLY A 397 -18.14 -29.81 -0.27
C GLY A 397 -16.80 -30.39 -0.72
N ILE A 398 -15.75 -30.15 0.07
CA ILE A 398 -14.44 -30.78 -0.14
C ILE A 398 -14.66 -32.29 -0.01
N LYS A 399 -14.45 -33.04 -1.10
CA LYS A 399 -14.49 -34.52 -1.07
C LYS A 399 -13.45 -35.09 -0.12
#